data_AF-A0A841YZ95-F1
#
_entry.id   AF-A0A841YZ95-F1
#
_cell.length_a   1.000
_cell.length_b   1.000
_cell.length_c   1.000
_cell.angle_alpha   90.00
_cell.angle_beta   90.00
_cell.angle_gamma   90.00
#
_symmetry.space_group_name_H-M   'P 1'
#
loop_
_entity.id
_entity.type
_entity.pdbx_description
1 polymer ?
#
loop_
_entity_poly.entity_id
_entity_poly.type
_entity_poly.pdbx_seq_one_letter_code
_entity_poly.pdbx_strand_id
1 'polypeptide(L)'
;MVNRMILNQTSYFGAGSIGKITDEVRKSAFQKAFIVTDKALVEHGIAQKVTALLDAELLPYELFDGSIPNPTIAVVKAGLAAFQQSGADYIIAIGGGSPIDTAKAIGIIATNPTFSDVRSLEGEADTTQASVPIFAVPTTSGTAAEVTINYVITDEERQRKFVCVDPHDIPLVAFVDSEMMMSMPKSLCAATGMDALTHAIEGYITNAAWELTDMLHLKAIKIIAGSLRSSVKGDAAGREKMALGQYIAGMGFSNVGLGLVHGMAHPLGAWYDTPHGVANAIILPTVMEYNAAYTGEKYRDIAEAMGVVGTESMSLDEARKAAVRAVSELSKDVGIPSSLSEVGVKEQDLEALAKDALADVCTGGNPRTTNAEEILTLYKKLLY
;
A
#
# COMPACT_ATOMS: atom_id res chain seq x y z
N MET A 1 -7.54 7.20 26.34
CA MET A 1 -6.83 6.26 25.44
C MET A 1 -5.67 7.04 24.82
N VAL A 2 -4.49 6.44 24.69
CA VAL A 2 -3.30 7.08 24.09
C VAL A 2 -3.16 6.52 22.68
N ASN A 3 -2.95 7.40 21.69
CA ASN A 3 -2.78 7.02 20.29
C ASN A 3 -1.30 7.10 19.91
N ARG A 4 -0.78 6.08 19.21
CA ARG A 4 0.60 6.03 18.70
C ARG A 4 0.64 6.45 17.24
N MET A 5 1.69 7.15 16.85
CA MET A 5 2.03 7.40 15.44
C MET A 5 3.47 6.99 15.20
N ILE A 6 3.68 6.08 14.26
CA ILE A 6 4.98 5.78 13.67
C ILE A 6 4.99 6.37 12.27
N LEU A 7 6.07 7.09 11.96
CA LEU A 7 6.32 7.75 10.69
C LEU A 7 7.82 7.63 10.39
N ASN A 8 8.22 7.83 9.15
CA ASN A 8 9.65 7.96 8.83
C ASN A 8 10.27 9.10 9.65
N GLN A 9 11.52 8.91 10.08
CA GLN A 9 12.27 9.98 10.72
C GLN A 9 12.59 11.11 9.72
N THR A 10 12.87 10.74 8.46
CA THR A 10 13.17 11.68 7.38
C THR A 10 12.41 11.27 6.12
N SER A 11 11.79 12.23 5.44
CA SER A 11 11.17 11.99 4.13
C SER A 11 11.41 13.17 3.20
N TYR A 12 11.78 12.86 1.97
CA TYR A 12 11.96 13.82 0.89
C TYR A 12 10.80 13.70 -0.11
N PHE A 13 10.32 14.83 -0.62
CA PHE A 13 9.16 14.89 -1.51
C PHE A 13 9.46 15.75 -2.72
N GLY A 14 8.84 15.39 -3.85
CA GLY A 14 8.86 16.17 -5.08
C GLY A 14 9.79 15.57 -6.14
N ALA A 15 9.61 16.03 -7.38
CA ALA A 15 10.44 15.62 -8.50
C ALA A 15 11.94 15.84 -8.22
N GLY A 16 12.75 14.80 -8.44
CA GLY A 16 14.20 14.82 -8.24
C GLY A 16 14.65 14.59 -6.79
N SER A 17 13.73 14.31 -5.86
CA SER A 17 14.06 14.03 -4.46
C SER A 17 14.95 12.79 -4.25
N ILE A 18 15.00 11.84 -5.20
CA ILE A 18 15.97 10.72 -5.15
C ILE A 18 17.43 11.19 -5.12
N GLY A 19 17.73 12.40 -5.61
CA GLY A 19 19.07 12.98 -5.54
C GLY A 19 19.58 13.18 -4.11
N LYS A 20 18.69 13.06 -3.10
CA LYS A 20 19.05 13.13 -1.67
C LYS A 20 19.51 11.82 -1.07
N ILE A 21 19.43 10.71 -1.80
CA ILE A 21 19.89 9.39 -1.32
C ILE A 21 21.38 9.45 -0.93
N THR A 22 22.23 9.99 -1.79
CA THR A 22 23.68 10.04 -1.56
C THR A 22 24.05 10.95 -0.38
N ASP A 23 23.30 12.05 -0.20
CA ASP A 23 23.43 12.95 0.96
C ASP A 23 23.17 12.19 2.27
N GLU A 24 22.11 11.37 2.32
CA GLU A 24 21.77 10.58 3.52
C GLU A 24 22.76 9.45 3.78
N VAL A 25 23.24 8.77 2.74
CA VAL A 25 24.31 7.76 2.90
C VAL A 25 25.57 8.43 3.48
N ARG A 26 25.99 9.60 2.98
CA ARG A 26 27.19 10.30 3.45
C ARG A 26 27.10 10.84 4.88
N LYS A 27 25.89 11.18 5.35
CA LYS A 27 25.67 11.58 6.74
C LYS A 27 25.66 10.41 7.70
N SER A 28 25.47 9.19 7.18
CA SER A 28 25.45 7.96 7.96
C SER A 28 26.85 7.33 8.07
N ALA A 29 26.94 6.25 8.83
CA ALA A 29 28.13 5.40 8.88
C ALA A 29 28.07 4.23 7.88
N PHE A 30 27.02 4.15 7.04
CA PHE A 30 26.79 3.03 6.14
C PHE A 30 27.86 2.93 5.05
N GLN A 31 28.23 1.69 4.71
CA GLN A 31 29.31 1.40 3.80
C GLN A 31 28.83 0.82 2.48
N LYS A 32 27.92 -0.17 2.48
CA LYS A 32 27.48 -0.86 1.26
C LYS A 32 25.98 -1.11 1.27
N ALA A 33 25.32 -0.67 0.20
CA ALA A 33 23.88 -0.86 0.04
C ALA A 33 23.55 -2.28 -0.44
N PHE A 34 22.42 -2.82 0.00
CA PHE A 34 21.73 -3.91 -0.68
C PHE A 34 20.47 -3.36 -1.32
N ILE A 35 20.43 -3.34 -2.65
CA ILE A 35 19.28 -2.84 -3.40
C ILE A 35 18.29 -3.97 -3.60
N VAL A 36 17.05 -3.77 -3.16
CA VAL A 36 15.94 -4.70 -3.38
C VAL A 36 14.98 -4.09 -4.39
N THR A 37 14.79 -4.78 -5.51
CA THR A 37 13.91 -4.33 -6.60
C THR A 37 13.32 -5.53 -7.35
N ASP A 38 12.63 -5.28 -8.46
CA ASP A 38 12.15 -6.29 -9.39
C ASP A 38 12.83 -6.16 -10.77
N LYS A 39 12.77 -7.23 -11.56
CA LYS A 39 13.38 -7.27 -12.89
C LYS A 39 12.85 -6.21 -13.84
N ALA A 40 11.55 -5.89 -13.78
CA ALA A 40 10.96 -4.93 -14.70
C ALA A 40 11.52 -3.52 -14.47
N LEU A 41 11.75 -3.13 -13.22
CA LEU A 41 12.37 -1.85 -12.88
C LEU A 41 13.84 -1.77 -13.32
N VAL A 42 14.57 -2.88 -13.34
CA VAL A 42 15.92 -2.97 -13.89
C VAL A 42 15.89 -2.89 -15.43
N GLU A 43 15.04 -3.69 -16.08
CA GLU A 43 14.90 -3.73 -17.54
C GLU A 43 14.48 -2.38 -18.13
N HIS A 44 13.64 -1.64 -17.42
CA HIS A 44 13.16 -0.32 -17.82
C HIS A 44 14.03 0.86 -17.37
N GLY A 45 15.22 0.61 -16.79
CA GLY A 45 16.16 1.69 -16.45
C GLY A 45 15.77 2.48 -15.19
N ILE A 46 14.78 2.04 -14.42
CA ILE A 46 14.26 2.78 -13.26
C ILE A 46 15.19 2.61 -12.06
N ALA A 47 15.62 1.39 -11.77
CA ALA A 47 16.60 1.13 -10.71
C ALA A 47 17.93 1.87 -10.98
N GLN A 48 18.30 2.02 -12.25
CA GLN A 48 19.52 2.68 -12.70
C GLN A 48 19.51 4.18 -12.39
N LYS A 49 18.35 4.82 -12.23
CA LYS A 49 18.28 6.21 -11.76
C LYS A 49 18.89 6.37 -10.37
N VAL A 50 18.77 5.35 -9.52
CA VAL A 50 19.37 5.34 -8.18
C VAL A 50 20.81 4.85 -8.26
N THR A 51 21.10 3.75 -8.96
CA THR A 51 22.47 3.23 -9.00
C THR A 51 23.44 4.20 -9.67
N ALA A 52 23.01 4.95 -10.69
CA ALA A 52 23.85 5.97 -11.31
C ALA A 52 24.25 7.09 -10.33
N LEU A 53 23.40 7.44 -9.36
CA LEU A 53 23.74 8.38 -8.29
C LEU A 53 24.77 7.78 -7.33
N LEU A 54 24.62 6.50 -6.99
CA LEU A 54 25.58 5.78 -6.14
C LEU A 54 26.94 5.64 -6.84
N ASP A 55 26.95 5.24 -8.11
CA ASP A 55 28.15 5.10 -8.94
C ASP A 55 28.91 6.41 -9.08
N ALA A 56 28.19 7.52 -9.35
CA ALA A 56 28.79 8.84 -9.47
C ALA A 56 29.52 9.29 -8.20
N GLU A 57 29.08 8.79 -7.04
CA GLU A 57 29.64 9.12 -5.72
C GLU A 57 30.48 7.99 -5.12
N LEU A 58 30.77 6.94 -5.91
CA LEU A 58 31.56 5.77 -5.52
C LEU A 58 31.01 5.04 -4.28
N LEU A 59 29.69 5.02 -4.12
CA LEU A 59 29.01 4.32 -3.03
C LEU A 59 28.70 2.87 -3.46
N PRO A 60 29.30 1.85 -2.82
CA PRO A 60 29.16 0.48 -3.27
C PRO A 60 27.77 -0.06 -2.95
N TYR A 61 27.28 -0.94 -3.82
CA TYR A 61 26.01 -1.63 -3.63
C TYR A 61 26.05 -3.04 -4.21
N GLU A 62 25.11 -3.87 -3.78
CA GLU A 62 24.74 -5.15 -4.39
C GLU A 62 23.29 -5.06 -4.85
N LEU A 63 22.95 -5.63 -6.01
CA LEU A 63 21.58 -5.60 -6.55
C LEU A 63 20.91 -6.98 -6.41
N PHE A 64 19.72 -6.98 -5.82
CA PHE A 64 18.78 -8.09 -5.82
C PHE A 64 17.48 -7.68 -6.52
N ASP A 65 17.25 -8.24 -7.70
CA ASP A 65 16.07 -7.97 -8.56
C ASP A 65 15.02 -9.10 -8.51
N GLY A 66 15.11 -9.96 -7.49
CA GLY A 66 14.29 -11.15 -7.35
C GLY A 66 12.90 -10.92 -6.76
N SER A 67 12.52 -9.67 -6.45
CA SER A 67 11.16 -9.37 -5.99
C SER A 67 10.14 -9.58 -7.12
N ILE A 68 8.94 -10.02 -6.76
CA ILE A 68 7.83 -10.28 -7.65
C ILE A 68 6.54 -9.68 -7.06
N PRO A 69 5.51 -9.38 -7.87
CA PRO A 69 4.20 -9.07 -7.35
C PRO A 69 3.73 -10.11 -6.33
N ASN A 70 3.10 -9.66 -5.24
CA ASN A 70 2.65 -10.52 -4.14
C ASN A 70 3.79 -11.40 -3.57
N PRO A 71 4.87 -10.79 -3.03
CA PRO A 71 6.13 -11.47 -2.75
C PRO A 71 5.95 -12.65 -1.80
N THR A 72 6.62 -13.75 -2.09
CA THR A 72 6.43 -15.01 -1.36
C THR A 72 7.51 -15.23 -0.30
N ILE A 73 7.26 -16.17 0.61
CA ILE A 73 8.26 -16.63 1.60
C ILE A 73 9.57 -17.05 0.91
N ALA A 74 9.49 -17.71 -0.24
CA ALA A 74 10.67 -18.16 -0.98
C ALA A 74 11.52 -16.97 -1.47
N VAL A 75 10.87 -15.91 -1.97
CA VAL A 75 11.52 -14.68 -2.41
C VAL A 75 12.23 -13.98 -1.25
N VAL A 76 11.57 -13.86 -0.11
CA VAL A 76 12.16 -13.27 1.11
C VAL A 76 13.40 -14.06 1.53
N LYS A 77 13.33 -15.39 1.57
CA LYS A 77 14.48 -16.25 1.95
C LYS A 77 15.64 -16.13 0.97
N ALA A 78 15.36 -16.06 -0.33
CA ALA A 78 16.39 -15.86 -1.34
C ALA A 78 17.08 -14.50 -1.20
N GLY A 79 16.28 -13.44 -1.00
CA GLY A 79 16.81 -12.09 -0.77
C GLY A 79 17.61 -11.96 0.52
N LEU A 80 17.18 -12.63 1.60
CA LEU A 80 17.92 -12.68 2.86
C LEU A 80 19.28 -13.37 2.70
N ALA A 81 19.33 -14.51 2.00
CA ALA A 81 20.59 -15.21 1.73
C ALA A 81 21.55 -14.34 0.90
N ALA A 82 21.03 -13.62 -0.10
CA ALA A 82 21.81 -12.68 -0.90
C ALA A 82 22.30 -11.48 -0.06
N PHE A 83 21.44 -10.91 0.80
CA PHE A 83 21.81 -9.84 1.72
C PHE A 83 22.99 -10.26 2.62
N GLN A 84 22.90 -11.43 3.25
CA GLN A 84 23.94 -11.96 4.13
C GLN A 84 25.28 -12.19 3.40
N GLN A 85 25.25 -12.60 2.14
CA GLN A 85 26.46 -12.80 1.32
C GLN A 85 27.05 -11.50 0.80
N SER A 86 26.23 -10.45 0.62
CA SER A 86 26.64 -9.19 0.00
C SER A 86 27.61 -8.37 0.86
N GLY A 87 27.59 -8.57 2.19
CA GLY A 87 28.31 -7.72 3.14
C GLY A 87 27.74 -6.30 3.28
N ALA A 88 26.52 -6.06 2.78
CA ALA A 88 25.82 -4.80 2.93
C ALA A 88 25.37 -4.56 4.38
N ASP A 89 25.27 -3.28 4.76
CA ASP A 89 24.89 -2.83 6.10
C ASP A 89 23.63 -1.96 6.14
N TYR A 90 23.05 -1.66 4.97
CA TYR A 90 21.75 -1.01 4.82
C TYR A 90 21.06 -1.46 3.54
N ILE A 91 19.74 -1.25 3.45
CA ILE A 91 18.92 -1.64 2.30
C ILE A 91 18.40 -0.39 1.58
N ILE A 92 18.43 -0.40 0.24
CA ILE A 92 17.69 0.55 -0.58
C ILE A 92 16.58 -0.23 -1.30
N ALA A 93 15.33 0.02 -0.93
CA ALA A 93 14.18 -0.61 -1.56
C ALA A 93 13.66 0.28 -2.71
N ILE A 94 13.68 -0.23 -3.94
CA ILE A 94 13.23 0.51 -5.13
C ILE A 94 12.07 -0.25 -5.75
N GLY A 95 10.86 0.28 -5.64
CA GLY A 95 9.70 -0.35 -6.25
C GLY A 95 8.36 0.10 -5.70
N GLY A 96 7.30 -0.63 -6.04
CA GLY A 96 6.03 -0.52 -5.33
C GLY A 96 6.06 -1.26 -3.98
N GLY A 97 4.89 -1.59 -3.45
CA GLY A 97 4.77 -2.36 -2.21
C GLY A 97 5.56 -3.68 -2.23
N SER A 98 5.60 -4.41 -3.36
CA SER A 98 6.25 -5.73 -3.38
C SER A 98 7.76 -5.69 -3.09
N PRO A 99 8.60 -4.88 -3.76
CA PRO A 99 10.01 -4.74 -3.37
C PRO A 99 10.21 -4.16 -1.97
N ILE A 100 9.38 -3.20 -1.54
CA ILE A 100 9.52 -2.57 -0.22
C ILE A 100 9.17 -3.56 0.90
N ASP A 101 8.09 -4.32 0.75
CA ASP A 101 7.69 -5.36 1.71
C ASP A 101 8.72 -6.50 1.76
N THR A 102 9.28 -6.87 0.61
CA THR A 102 10.40 -7.83 0.54
C THR A 102 11.61 -7.31 1.32
N ALA A 103 11.97 -6.03 1.14
CA ALA A 103 13.08 -5.39 1.85
C ALA A 103 12.84 -5.33 3.37
N LYS A 104 11.63 -5.00 3.81
CA LYS A 104 11.24 -4.99 5.22
C LYS A 104 11.39 -6.37 5.86
N ALA A 105 10.87 -7.42 5.22
CA ALA A 105 11.01 -8.78 5.71
C ALA A 105 12.48 -9.21 5.79
N ILE A 106 13.30 -8.91 4.77
CA ILE A 106 14.74 -9.18 4.78
C ILE A 106 15.42 -8.47 5.96
N GLY A 107 15.17 -7.16 6.12
CA GLY A 107 15.79 -6.34 7.15
C GLY A 107 15.42 -6.76 8.57
N ILE A 108 14.15 -7.10 8.81
CA ILE A 108 13.68 -7.62 10.11
C ILE A 108 14.32 -8.97 10.43
N ILE A 109 14.32 -9.92 9.49
CA ILE A 109 14.83 -11.27 9.75
C ILE A 109 16.36 -11.25 9.91
N ALA A 110 17.07 -10.37 9.20
CA ALA A 110 18.51 -10.23 9.33
C ALA A 110 18.95 -9.84 10.75
N THR A 111 18.15 -9.04 11.47
CA THR A 111 18.42 -8.65 12.87
C THR A 111 17.69 -9.50 13.90
N ASN A 112 16.64 -10.23 13.50
CA ASN A 112 15.83 -11.11 14.34
C ASN A 112 15.76 -12.55 13.73
N PRO A 113 16.86 -13.33 13.75
CA PRO A 113 16.98 -14.59 13.00
C PRO A 113 16.05 -15.72 13.47
N THR A 114 15.42 -15.58 14.64
CA THR A 114 14.39 -16.53 15.14
C THR A 114 13.17 -16.59 14.22
N PHE A 115 12.92 -15.56 13.40
CA PHE A 115 11.81 -15.45 12.47
C PHE A 115 12.18 -15.89 11.03
N SER A 116 13.21 -16.73 10.87
CA SER A 116 13.70 -17.19 9.56
C SER A 116 12.70 -18.03 8.76
N ASP A 117 11.62 -18.52 9.37
CA ASP A 117 10.50 -19.16 8.66
C ASP A 117 9.57 -18.15 7.96
N VAL A 118 9.72 -16.85 8.23
CA VAL A 118 8.93 -15.70 7.72
C VAL A 118 7.48 -15.68 8.23
N ARG A 119 6.80 -16.81 8.29
CA ARG A 119 5.38 -16.91 8.72
C ARG A 119 5.16 -16.46 10.15
N SER A 120 6.12 -16.74 11.03
CA SER A 120 6.09 -16.32 12.43
C SER A 120 6.08 -14.80 12.65
N LEU A 121 6.23 -14.00 11.59
CA LEU A 121 6.09 -12.53 11.62
C LEU A 121 4.64 -12.06 11.44
N GLU A 122 3.69 -12.94 11.16
CA GLU A 122 2.27 -12.57 10.99
C GLU A 122 1.71 -11.86 12.24
N GLY A 123 0.98 -10.76 12.01
CA GLY A 123 0.43 -9.94 13.07
C GLY A 123 1.49 -9.08 13.77
N GLU A 124 1.32 -8.87 15.07
CA GLU A 124 2.26 -8.12 15.92
C GLU A 124 3.30 -9.08 16.52
N ALA A 125 4.30 -9.45 15.72
CA ALA A 125 5.36 -10.35 16.16
C ALA A 125 6.29 -9.68 17.20
N ASP A 126 6.78 -10.48 18.16
CA ASP A 126 7.67 -10.03 19.24
C ASP A 126 9.13 -9.87 18.78
N THR A 127 9.37 -9.04 17.76
CA THR A 127 10.73 -8.65 17.36
C THR A 127 11.35 -7.77 18.44
N THR A 128 12.66 -7.89 18.64
CA THR A 128 13.37 -7.19 19.73
C THR A 128 14.43 -6.22 19.22
N GLN A 129 14.81 -6.33 17.95
CA GLN A 129 15.78 -5.47 17.29
C GLN A 129 15.11 -4.73 16.14
N ALA A 130 15.49 -3.47 15.95
CA ALA A 130 15.14 -2.72 14.75
C ALA A 130 15.58 -3.48 13.48
N SER A 131 14.85 -3.28 12.39
CA SER A 131 15.26 -3.75 11.06
C SER A 131 16.64 -3.19 10.69
N VAL A 132 17.35 -3.88 9.79
CA VAL A 132 18.43 -3.25 9.02
C VAL A 132 17.91 -1.92 8.44
N PRO A 133 18.67 -0.80 8.53
CA PRO A 133 18.19 0.49 8.04
C PRO A 133 17.75 0.44 6.57
N ILE A 134 16.55 0.95 6.29
CA ILE A 134 15.94 0.94 4.95
C ILE A 134 15.79 2.37 4.42
N PHE A 135 16.27 2.60 3.21
CA PHE A 135 15.96 3.76 2.37
C PHE A 135 14.94 3.34 1.32
N ALA A 136 13.72 3.87 1.38
CA ALA A 136 12.62 3.46 0.52
C ALA A 136 12.37 4.47 -0.61
N VAL A 137 12.30 3.96 -1.84
CA VAL A 137 12.10 4.72 -3.08
C VAL A 137 10.86 4.16 -3.80
N PRO A 138 9.66 4.66 -3.48
CA PRO A 138 8.44 4.20 -4.12
C PRO A 138 8.41 4.53 -5.63
N THR A 139 8.07 3.55 -6.46
CA THR A 139 7.89 3.71 -7.92
C THR A 139 6.42 3.60 -8.35
N THR A 140 5.53 3.32 -7.41
CA THR A 140 4.08 3.37 -7.60
C THR A 140 3.45 4.41 -6.66
N SER A 141 2.29 4.95 -7.03
CA SER A 141 1.57 5.93 -6.21
C SER A 141 0.37 5.29 -5.52
N GLY A 142 0.60 4.31 -4.65
CA GLY A 142 -0.48 3.47 -4.10
C GLY A 142 -0.31 2.99 -2.67
N THR A 143 0.68 2.11 -2.45
CA THR A 143 0.75 1.29 -1.24
C THR A 143 1.24 2.03 -0.01
N ALA A 144 1.96 3.14 -0.19
CA ALA A 144 2.63 3.89 0.87
C ALA A 144 3.54 3.03 1.77
N ALA A 145 4.04 1.90 1.26
CA ALA A 145 4.85 0.94 2.01
C ALA A 145 6.13 1.58 2.59
N GLU A 146 6.59 2.68 1.98
CA GLU A 146 7.72 3.48 2.42
C GLU A 146 7.50 4.18 3.78
N VAL A 147 6.26 4.36 4.24
CA VAL A 147 5.92 5.05 5.51
C VAL A 147 5.13 4.18 6.48
N THR A 148 4.70 3.00 6.06
CA THR A 148 3.93 2.10 6.92
C THR A 148 4.84 1.29 7.83
N ILE A 149 4.26 0.70 8.88
CA ILE A 149 4.84 -0.33 9.75
C ILE A 149 4.32 -1.73 9.38
N ASN A 150 3.87 -1.90 8.14
CA ASN A 150 3.28 -3.13 7.65
C ASN A 150 4.05 -3.64 6.44
N TYR A 151 4.06 -4.95 6.25
CA TYR A 151 4.44 -5.61 5.01
C TYR A 151 3.60 -6.89 4.82
N VAL A 152 3.33 -7.25 3.57
CA VAL A 152 2.44 -8.37 3.24
C VAL A 152 3.18 -9.42 2.41
N ILE A 153 3.24 -10.64 2.94
CA ILE A 153 3.91 -11.78 2.29
C ILE A 153 2.88 -12.85 1.93
N THR A 154 3.12 -13.55 0.83
CA THR A 154 2.32 -14.68 0.37
C THR A 154 2.91 -16.00 0.90
N ASP A 155 2.08 -16.79 1.58
CA ASP A 155 2.35 -18.18 1.94
C ASP A 155 1.76 -19.12 0.88
N GLU A 156 2.60 -19.54 -0.07
CA GLU A 156 2.21 -20.42 -1.17
C GLU A 156 1.73 -21.80 -0.67
N GLU A 157 2.26 -22.28 0.45
CA GLU A 157 1.88 -23.58 1.04
C GLU A 157 0.44 -23.55 1.57
N ARG A 158 0.02 -22.41 2.13
CA ARG A 158 -1.31 -22.20 2.71
C ARG A 158 -2.24 -21.40 1.81
N GLN A 159 -1.81 -21.05 0.60
CA GLN A 159 -2.54 -20.23 -0.37
C GLN A 159 -3.19 -18.98 0.24
N ARG A 160 -2.42 -18.24 1.05
CA ARG A 160 -2.91 -17.01 1.70
C ARG A 160 -1.86 -15.91 1.73
N LYS A 161 -2.33 -14.68 1.87
CA LYS A 161 -1.48 -13.56 2.29
C LYS A 161 -1.56 -13.41 3.80
N PHE A 162 -0.47 -12.97 4.41
CA PHE A 162 -0.42 -12.60 5.81
C PHE A 162 0.25 -11.24 5.95
N VAL A 163 -0.29 -10.42 6.84
CA VAL A 163 0.20 -9.07 7.13
C VAL A 163 1.06 -9.16 8.37
N CYS A 164 2.25 -8.58 8.30
CA CYS A 164 3.15 -8.37 9.42
C CYS A 164 3.02 -6.90 9.84
N VAL A 165 2.95 -6.64 11.14
CA VAL A 165 2.80 -5.29 11.72
C VAL A 165 3.91 -5.09 12.76
N ASP A 166 4.91 -4.28 12.43
CA ASP A 166 6.09 -4.11 13.28
C ASP A 166 6.67 -2.68 13.22
N PRO A 167 6.63 -1.90 14.32
CA PRO A 167 7.29 -0.60 14.38
C PRO A 167 8.79 -0.63 14.03
N HIS A 168 9.46 -1.78 14.20
CA HIS A 168 10.85 -1.98 13.85
C HIS A 168 11.11 -2.00 12.32
N ASP A 169 10.08 -2.15 11.48
CA ASP A 169 10.23 -2.23 10.02
C ASP A 169 10.16 -0.88 9.30
N ILE A 170 9.82 0.20 10.01
CA ILE A 170 9.67 1.54 9.43
C ILE A 170 10.95 1.94 8.68
N PRO A 171 10.87 2.34 7.39
CA PRO A 171 12.04 2.84 6.70
C PRO A 171 12.60 4.09 7.38
N LEU A 172 13.93 4.17 7.46
CA LEU A 172 14.62 5.29 8.08
C LEU A 172 14.41 6.56 7.25
N VAL A 173 14.47 6.43 5.92
CA VAL A 173 14.26 7.52 4.97
C VAL A 173 13.35 7.09 3.83
N ALA A 174 12.39 7.93 3.47
CA ALA A 174 11.57 7.79 2.26
C ALA A 174 11.90 8.88 1.23
N PHE A 175 11.99 8.50 -0.05
CA PHE A 175 12.25 9.40 -1.18
C PHE A 175 11.07 9.37 -2.16
N VAL A 176 10.06 10.20 -1.87
CA VAL A 176 8.79 10.23 -2.62
C VAL A 176 8.95 11.11 -3.86
N ASP A 177 9.60 10.53 -4.87
CA ASP A 177 9.95 11.19 -6.12
C ASP A 177 9.00 10.83 -7.27
N SER A 178 8.26 11.82 -7.77
CA SER A 178 7.34 11.60 -8.88
C SER A 178 8.03 11.19 -10.18
N GLU A 179 9.31 11.50 -10.38
CA GLU A 179 10.08 11.06 -11.56
C GLU A 179 10.32 9.54 -11.59
N MET A 180 10.27 8.88 -10.42
CA MET A 180 10.34 7.43 -10.28
C MET A 180 9.01 6.75 -10.63
N MET A 181 7.93 7.53 -10.76
CA MET A 181 6.56 7.07 -10.97
C MET A 181 6.03 7.36 -12.39
N MET A 182 6.79 8.12 -13.20
CA MET A 182 6.34 8.58 -14.52
C MET A 182 6.16 7.47 -15.55
N SER A 183 6.91 6.37 -15.42
CA SER A 183 6.87 5.24 -16.37
C SER A 183 5.70 4.28 -16.13
N MET A 184 4.94 4.44 -15.03
CA MET A 184 3.81 3.57 -14.72
C MET A 184 2.80 3.53 -15.88
N PRO A 185 2.49 2.32 -16.41
CA PRO A 185 1.40 2.15 -17.37
C PRO A 185 0.07 2.71 -16.82
N LYS A 186 -0.84 3.12 -17.72
CA LYS A 186 -2.12 3.72 -17.34
C LYS A 186 -2.93 2.85 -16.37
N SER A 187 -3.01 1.55 -16.63
CA SER A 187 -3.72 0.58 -15.79
C SER A 187 -3.10 0.48 -14.40
N LEU A 188 -1.76 0.45 -14.30
CA LEU A 188 -1.06 0.42 -13.02
C LEU A 188 -1.28 1.72 -12.24
N CYS A 189 -1.24 2.88 -12.91
CA CYS A 189 -1.54 4.17 -12.31
C CYS A 189 -2.97 4.22 -11.77
N ALA A 190 -3.95 3.71 -12.53
CA ALA A 190 -5.34 3.68 -12.13
C ALA A 190 -5.54 2.79 -10.90
N ALA A 191 -5.04 1.55 -10.97
CA ALA A 191 -5.16 0.57 -9.88
C ALA A 191 -4.49 1.06 -8.59
N THR A 192 -3.23 1.51 -8.66
CA THR A 192 -2.50 1.99 -7.48
C THR A 192 -3.07 3.29 -6.93
N GLY A 193 -3.59 4.18 -7.77
CA GLY A 193 -4.23 5.39 -7.27
C GLY A 193 -5.59 5.15 -6.61
N MET A 194 -6.37 4.18 -7.11
CA MET A 194 -7.58 3.73 -6.43
C MET A 194 -7.27 3.00 -5.12
N ASP A 195 -6.17 2.25 -5.08
CA ASP A 195 -5.63 1.63 -3.86
C ASP A 195 -5.33 2.69 -2.78
N ALA A 196 -4.60 3.75 -3.14
CA ALA A 196 -4.36 4.89 -2.25
C ALA A 196 -5.65 5.56 -1.77
N LEU A 197 -6.67 5.64 -2.62
CA LEU A 197 -7.98 6.17 -2.22
C LEU A 197 -8.68 5.23 -1.23
N THR A 198 -8.63 3.91 -1.45
CA THR A 198 -9.12 2.90 -0.52
C THR A 198 -8.43 3.04 0.83
N HIS A 199 -7.10 3.13 0.87
CA HIS A 199 -6.34 3.37 2.09
C HIS A 199 -6.84 4.59 2.87
N ALA A 200 -7.06 5.70 2.17
CA ALA A 200 -7.50 6.93 2.79
C ALA A 200 -8.96 6.83 3.29
N ILE A 201 -9.87 6.24 2.50
CA ILE A 201 -11.28 6.10 2.90
C ILE A 201 -11.43 5.11 4.06
N GLU A 202 -10.81 3.93 3.98
CA GLU A 202 -10.88 2.95 5.05
C GLU A 202 -10.20 3.45 6.32
N GLY A 203 -9.01 4.04 6.20
CA GLY A 203 -8.34 4.66 7.34
C GLY A 203 -9.14 5.80 7.96
N TYR A 204 -9.93 6.54 7.16
CA TYR A 204 -10.80 7.59 7.69
C TYR A 204 -11.98 7.02 8.48
N ILE A 205 -12.48 5.83 8.13
CA ILE A 205 -13.68 5.27 8.77
C ILE A 205 -13.41 4.08 9.68
N THR A 206 -12.16 3.65 9.82
CA THR A 206 -11.76 2.55 10.72
C THR A 206 -12.12 2.85 12.18
N ASN A 207 -12.37 1.80 12.97
CA ASN A 207 -12.72 1.92 14.39
C ASN A 207 -11.67 2.64 15.24
N ALA A 208 -10.41 2.61 14.84
CA ALA A 208 -9.31 3.25 15.56
C ALA A 208 -9.02 4.69 15.09
N ALA A 209 -9.81 5.22 14.15
CA ALA A 209 -9.63 6.58 13.63
C ALA A 209 -9.71 7.63 14.74
N TRP A 210 -8.86 8.65 14.65
CA TRP A 210 -8.84 9.77 15.57
C TRP A 210 -8.38 11.04 14.85
N GLU A 211 -8.50 12.20 15.50
CA GLU A 211 -8.36 13.53 14.89
C GLU A 211 -7.15 13.68 13.94
N LEU A 212 -5.95 13.24 14.36
CA LEU A 212 -4.75 13.40 13.52
C LEU A 212 -4.81 12.55 12.26
N THR A 213 -5.23 11.28 12.37
CA THR A 213 -5.37 10.43 11.17
C THR A 213 -6.51 10.91 10.30
N ASP A 214 -7.60 11.38 10.89
CA ASP A 214 -8.73 11.96 10.17
C ASP A 214 -8.30 13.16 9.30
N MET A 215 -7.47 14.06 9.85
CA MET A 215 -6.89 15.16 9.09
C MET A 215 -6.02 14.68 7.91
N LEU A 216 -5.20 13.64 8.12
CA LEU A 216 -4.34 13.07 7.08
C LEU A 216 -5.19 12.43 5.97
N HIS A 217 -6.12 11.55 6.34
CA HIS A 217 -6.95 10.80 5.41
C HIS A 217 -7.85 11.71 4.58
N LEU A 218 -8.52 12.69 5.20
CA LEU A 218 -9.37 13.62 4.46
C LEU A 218 -8.55 14.47 3.47
N LYS A 219 -7.32 14.85 3.85
CA LYS A 219 -6.40 15.54 2.94
C LYS A 219 -5.95 14.63 1.79
N ALA A 220 -5.65 13.37 2.07
CA ALA A 220 -5.29 12.38 1.06
C ALA A 220 -6.43 12.15 0.06
N ILE A 221 -7.68 11.93 0.53
CA ILE A 221 -8.87 11.78 -0.32
C ILE A 221 -8.99 12.96 -1.28
N LYS A 222 -8.87 14.20 -0.77
CA LYS A 222 -8.95 15.41 -1.59
C LYS A 222 -7.87 15.49 -2.65
N ILE A 223 -6.62 15.16 -2.29
CA ILE A 223 -5.50 15.18 -3.25
C ILE A 223 -5.73 14.12 -4.33
N ILE A 224 -6.00 12.88 -3.92
CA ILE A 224 -6.11 11.71 -4.81
C ILE A 224 -7.29 11.87 -5.77
N ALA A 225 -8.48 12.18 -5.26
CA ALA A 225 -9.68 12.37 -6.08
C ALA A 225 -9.50 13.49 -7.12
N GLY A 226 -8.78 14.56 -6.75
CA GLY A 226 -8.49 15.69 -7.61
C GLY A 226 -7.37 15.48 -8.63
N SER A 227 -6.49 14.48 -8.45
CA SER A 227 -5.30 14.30 -9.29
C SER A 227 -5.29 12.99 -10.09
N LEU A 228 -5.97 11.93 -9.63
CA LEU A 228 -5.84 10.60 -10.21
C LEU A 228 -6.16 10.56 -11.71
N ARG A 229 -7.27 11.19 -12.15
CA ARG A 229 -7.64 11.26 -13.58
C ARG A 229 -6.55 11.90 -14.44
N SER A 230 -5.86 12.92 -13.94
CA SER A 230 -4.76 13.59 -14.65
C SER A 230 -3.48 12.74 -14.64
N SER A 231 -3.18 12.10 -13.51
CA SER A 231 -2.05 11.18 -13.35
C SER A 231 -2.12 10.01 -14.35
N VAL A 232 -3.30 9.40 -14.49
CA VAL A 232 -3.57 8.31 -15.46
C VAL A 232 -3.43 8.78 -16.91
N LYS A 233 -3.68 10.06 -17.19
CA LYS A 233 -3.42 10.66 -18.51
C LYS A 233 -1.93 10.94 -18.77
N GLY A 234 -1.07 10.76 -17.76
CA GLY A 234 0.37 11.00 -17.84
C GLY A 234 0.79 12.44 -17.50
N ASP A 235 -0.09 13.23 -16.89
CA ASP A 235 0.23 14.60 -16.48
C ASP A 235 1.22 14.60 -15.30
N ALA A 236 2.33 15.31 -15.44
CA ALA A 236 3.39 15.35 -14.44
C ALA A 236 2.94 15.97 -13.09
N ALA A 237 2.13 17.04 -13.13
CA ALA A 237 1.59 17.64 -11.91
C ALA A 237 0.55 16.72 -11.25
N GLY A 238 -0.20 15.96 -12.04
CA GLY A 238 -1.06 14.87 -11.57
C GLY A 238 -0.26 13.78 -10.84
N ARG A 239 0.87 13.36 -11.42
CA ARG A 239 1.79 12.35 -10.85
C ARG A 239 2.41 12.83 -9.55
N GLU A 240 2.89 14.07 -9.49
CA GLU A 240 3.46 14.65 -8.28
C GLU A 240 2.44 14.76 -7.14
N LYS A 241 1.20 15.18 -7.46
CA LYS A 241 0.12 15.18 -6.47
C LYS A 241 -0.25 13.78 -6.00
N MET A 242 -0.30 12.79 -6.90
CA MET A 242 -0.56 11.40 -6.50
C MET A 242 0.54 10.83 -5.61
N ALA A 243 1.82 11.13 -5.89
CA ALA A 243 2.95 10.73 -5.07
C ALA A 243 2.84 11.25 -3.62
N LEU A 244 2.41 12.50 -3.45
CA LEU A 244 2.14 13.07 -2.12
C LEU A 244 0.88 12.49 -1.49
N GLY A 245 -0.22 12.37 -2.26
CA GLY A 245 -1.52 11.94 -1.74
C GLY A 245 -1.50 10.53 -1.17
N GLN A 246 -0.87 9.58 -1.87
CA GLN A 246 -0.73 8.21 -1.40
C GLN A 246 0.12 8.11 -0.13
N TYR A 247 1.20 8.89 -0.03
CA TYR A 247 2.07 8.89 1.15
C TYR A 247 1.30 9.40 2.38
N ILE A 248 0.53 10.50 2.23
CA ILE A 248 -0.30 11.04 3.31
C ILE A 248 -1.34 10.00 3.77
N ALA A 249 -1.92 9.22 2.86
CA ALA A 249 -2.80 8.11 3.23
C ALA A 249 -2.06 7.11 4.13
N GLY A 250 -0.85 6.72 3.74
CA GLY A 250 0.07 5.85 4.50
C GLY A 250 0.35 6.30 5.92
N MET A 251 0.67 7.59 6.09
CA MET A 251 0.90 8.20 7.41
C MET A 251 -0.27 7.95 8.37
N GLY A 252 -1.50 7.95 7.85
CA GLY A 252 -2.69 7.68 8.62
C GLY A 252 -2.94 6.19 8.81
N PHE A 253 -3.19 5.44 7.74
CA PHE A 253 -3.76 4.09 7.86
C PHE A 253 -2.82 3.11 8.54
N SER A 254 -1.50 3.32 8.42
CA SER A 254 -0.52 2.51 9.10
C SER A 254 -0.68 2.50 10.62
N ASN A 255 -1.30 3.53 11.18
CA ASN A 255 -1.40 3.76 12.62
C ASN A 255 -2.78 3.44 13.20
N VAL A 256 -3.80 3.24 12.34
CA VAL A 256 -5.20 3.00 12.76
C VAL A 256 -5.86 1.83 12.03
N GLY A 257 -5.15 1.19 11.11
CA GLY A 257 -5.66 0.08 10.31
C GLY A 257 -6.56 0.53 9.16
N LEU A 258 -7.22 -0.46 8.58
CA LEU A 258 -8.06 -0.36 7.38
C LEU A 258 -9.42 -0.99 7.68
N GLY A 259 -10.03 -1.68 6.72
CA GLY A 259 -11.32 -2.32 6.91
C GLY A 259 -11.56 -3.48 5.96
N LEU A 260 -12.83 -3.68 5.64
CA LEU A 260 -13.31 -4.85 4.92
C LEU A 260 -12.93 -4.84 3.43
N VAL A 261 -12.60 -3.70 2.81
CA VAL A 261 -12.15 -3.69 1.41
C VAL A 261 -10.85 -4.47 1.30
N HIS A 262 -9.84 -4.14 2.12
CA HIS A 262 -8.57 -4.87 2.17
C HIS A 262 -8.77 -6.32 2.62
N GLY A 263 -9.61 -6.54 3.63
CA GLY A 263 -9.93 -7.89 4.10
C GLY A 263 -10.48 -8.79 2.99
N MET A 264 -11.30 -8.23 2.09
CA MET A 264 -11.80 -8.95 0.90
C MET A 264 -10.79 -8.98 -0.26
N ALA A 265 -9.90 -8.00 -0.39
CA ALA A 265 -8.93 -7.98 -1.48
C ALA A 265 -7.75 -8.96 -1.28
N HIS A 266 -7.30 -9.19 -0.05
CA HIS A 266 -6.16 -10.07 0.24
C HIS A 266 -6.34 -11.52 -0.25
N PRO A 267 -7.49 -12.19 0.00
CA PRO A 267 -7.74 -13.53 -0.53
C PRO A 267 -7.70 -13.59 -2.06
N LEU A 268 -8.19 -12.56 -2.77
CA LEU A 268 -8.16 -12.52 -4.24
C LEU A 268 -6.73 -12.52 -4.80
N GLY A 269 -5.82 -11.84 -4.10
CA GLY A 269 -4.39 -11.86 -4.43
C GLY A 269 -3.76 -13.23 -4.20
N ALA A 270 -4.16 -13.95 -3.15
CA ALA A 270 -3.61 -15.28 -2.87
C ALA A 270 -4.14 -16.38 -3.81
N TRP A 271 -5.41 -16.34 -4.16
CA TRP A 271 -6.09 -17.38 -4.94
C TRP A 271 -5.91 -17.22 -6.46
N TYR A 272 -5.89 -15.99 -6.94
CA TYR A 272 -5.91 -15.68 -8.38
C TYR A 272 -4.75 -14.80 -8.85
N ASP A 273 -3.82 -14.45 -7.94
CA ASP A 273 -2.76 -13.46 -8.22
C ASP A 273 -3.34 -12.11 -8.72
N THR A 274 -4.55 -11.76 -8.24
CA THR A 274 -5.22 -10.52 -8.65
C THR A 274 -4.36 -9.33 -8.22
N PRO A 275 -4.09 -8.35 -9.10
CA PRO A 275 -3.38 -7.14 -8.71
C PRO A 275 -4.13 -6.41 -7.58
N HIS A 276 -3.42 -6.17 -6.47
CA HIS A 276 -4.01 -5.66 -5.22
C HIS A 276 -4.90 -4.42 -5.41
N GLY A 277 -4.36 -3.39 -6.09
CA GLY A 277 -5.11 -2.15 -6.33
C GLY A 277 -6.34 -2.34 -7.23
N VAL A 278 -6.35 -3.34 -8.11
CA VAL A 278 -7.54 -3.65 -8.94
C VAL A 278 -8.62 -4.29 -8.06
N ALA A 279 -8.26 -5.26 -7.21
CA ALA A 279 -9.19 -5.87 -6.27
C ALA A 279 -9.83 -4.81 -5.35
N ASN A 280 -9.00 -3.98 -4.70
CA ASN A 280 -9.47 -2.89 -3.84
C ASN A 280 -10.41 -1.93 -4.59
N ALA A 281 -10.05 -1.54 -5.82
CA ALA A 281 -10.85 -0.60 -6.61
C ALA A 281 -12.23 -1.14 -7.02
N ILE A 282 -12.34 -2.44 -7.31
CA ILE A 282 -13.62 -3.11 -7.61
C ILE A 282 -14.51 -3.17 -6.35
N ILE A 283 -13.91 -3.53 -5.21
CA ILE A 283 -14.63 -3.80 -3.95
C ILE A 283 -15.10 -2.50 -3.26
N LEU A 284 -14.30 -1.43 -3.33
CA LEU A 284 -14.46 -0.21 -2.53
C LEU A 284 -15.89 0.38 -2.55
N PRO A 285 -16.53 0.66 -3.71
CA PRO A 285 -17.87 1.27 -3.70
C PRO A 285 -18.92 0.43 -2.98
N THR A 286 -18.88 -0.90 -3.15
CA THR A 286 -19.85 -1.83 -2.56
C THR A 286 -19.67 -1.95 -1.05
N VAL A 287 -18.43 -1.99 -0.57
CA VAL A 287 -18.16 -1.98 0.88
C VAL A 287 -18.46 -0.62 1.49
N MET A 288 -18.28 0.48 0.76
CA MET A 288 -18.71 1.79 1.24
C MET A 288 -20.24 1.83 1.43
N GLU A 289 -21.01 1.34 0.48
CA GLU A 289 -22.46 1.22 0.64
C GLU A 289 -22.84 0.36 1.85
N TYR A 290 -22.16 -0.77 2.04
CA TYR A 290 -22.35 -1.66 3.17
C TYR A 290 -22.08 -1.00 4.53
N ASN A 291 -21.04 -0.16 4.60
CA ASN A 291 -20.60 0.54 5.81
C ASN A 291 -21.35 1.86 6.06
N ALA A 292 -22.08 2.40 5.09
CA ALA A 292 -22.61 3.77 5.11
C ALA A 292 -23.31 4.16 6.42
N ALA A 293 -24.12 3.27 7.01
CA ALA A 293 -24.85 3.53 8.26
C ALA A 293 -23.96 3.66 9.52
N TYR A 294 -22.71 3.19 9.47
CA TYR A 294 -21.78 3.07 10.60
C TYR A 294 -20.67 4.13 10.61
N THR A 295 -20.79 5.17 9.77
CA THR A 295 -19.69 6.13 9.52
C THR A 295 -19.97 7.53 10.05
N GLY A 296 -21.09 7.74 10.75
CA GLY A 296 -21.52 9.07 11.19
C GLY A 296 -21.66 10.03 10.00
N GLU A 297 -21.06 11.22 10.10
CA GLU A 297 -21.00 12.26 9.06
C GLU A 297 -19.85 12.07 8.07
N LYS A 298 -18.91 11.13 8.29
CA LYS A 298 -17.65 11.04 7.53
C LYS A 298 -17.86 10.90 6.02
N TYR A 299 -18.98 10.34 5.55
CA TYR A 299 -19.25 10.25 4.11
C TYR A 299 -19.63 11.59 3.48
N ARG A 300 -20.17 12.54 4.25
CA ARG A 300 -20.33 13.92 3.78
C ARG A 300 -18.97 14.56 3.52
N ASP A 301 -18.03 14.36 4.43
CA ASP A 301 -16.67 14.87 4.30
C ASP A 301 -15.94 14.23 3.12
N ILE A 302 -16.09 12.92 2.91
CA ILE A 302 -15.58 12.21 1.73
C ILE A 302 -16.19 12.81 0.45
N ALA A 303 -17.52 12.98 0.39
CA ALA A 303 -18.18 13.55 -0.79
C ALA A 303 -17.65 14.96 -1.11
N GLU A 304 -17.50 15.81 -0.10
CA GLU A 304 -16.94 17.16 -0.25
C GLU A 304 -15.49 17.11 -0.72
N ALA A 305 -14.65 16.27 -0.10
CA ALA A 305 -13.25 16.11 -0.47
C ALA A 305 -13.08 15.60 -1.91
N MET A 306 -14.02 14.78 -2.39
CA MET A 306 -14.07 14.31 -3.78
C MET A 306 -14.67 15.32 -4.77
N GLY A 307 -15.11 16.49 -4.31
CA GLY A 307 -15.58 17.59 -5.15
C GLY A 307 -17.10 17.58 -5.42
N VAL A 308 -17.88 16.84 -4.65
CA VAL A 308 -19.34 16.94 -4.70
C VAL A 308 -19.77 18.31 -4.16
N VAL A 309 -20.56 19.05 -4.94
CA VAL A 309 -21.03 20.40 -4.59
C VAL A 309 -22.33 20.33 -3.81
N GLY A 310 -22.49 21.22 -2.82
CA GLY A 310 -23.73 21.37 -2.06
C GLY A 310 -23.93 20.28 -1.00
N THR A 311 -22.85 19.63 -0.55
CA THR A 311 -22.90 18.56 0.45
C THR A 311 -23.47 19.06 1.79
N GLU A 312 -23.30 20.33 2.14
CA GLU A 312 -23.85 20.95 3.34
C GLU A 312 -25.39 21.01 3.35
N SER A 313 -26.00 21.03 2.16
CA SER A 313 -27.45 21.12 1.98
C SER A 313 -28.12 19.74 1.83
N MET A 314 -27.34 18.67 1.63
CA MET A 314 -27.84 17.30 1.50
C MET A 314 -28.27 16.73 2.85
N SER A 315 -29.30 15.88 2.87
CA SER A 315 -29.49 14.96 4.00
C SER A 315 -28.29 14.01 4.11
N LEU A 316 -28.07 13.43 5.29
CA LEU A 316 -26.95 12.50 5.48
C LEU A 316 -27.03 11.26 4.56
N ASP A 317 -28.23 10.76 4.27
CA ASP A 317 -28.43 9.65 3.33
C ASP A 317 -28.05 10.03 1.89
N GLU A 318 -28.41 11.24 1.45
CA GLU A 318 -28.02 11.76 0.15
C GLU A 318 -26.50 11.95 0.03
N ALA A 319 -25.86 12.51 1.08
CA ALA A 319 -24.42 12.69 1.15
C ALA A 319 -23.67 11.35 1.11
N ARG A 320 -24.15 10.33 1.84
CA ARG A 320 -23.62 8.96 1.78
C ARG A 320 -23.67 8.36 0.39
N LYS A 321 -24.83 8.47 -0.28
CA LYS A 321 -24.99 8.00 -1.66
C LYS A 321 -24.12 8.80 -2.63
N ALA A 322 -23.92 10.10 -2.39
CA ALA A 322 -23.05 10.93 -3.22
C ALA A 322 -21.58 10.52 -3.12
N ALA A 323 -21.07 10.19 -1.93
CA ALA A 323 -19.71 9.67 -1.76
C ALA A 323 -19.49 8.36 -2.53
N VAL A 324 -20.40 7.39 -2.37
CA VAL A 324 -20.34 6.10 -3.09
C VAL A 324 -20.35 6.31 -4.61
N ARG A 325 -21.24 7.19 -5.11
CA ARG A 325 -21.28 7.54 -6.55
C ARG A 325 -19.97 8.17 -7.02
N ALA A 326 -19.40 9.12 -6.28
CA ALA A 326 -18.16 9.79 -6.67
C ALA A 326 -16.98 8.81 -6.81
N VAL A 327 -16.88 7.82 -5.91
CA VAL A 327 -15.87 6.75 -5.99
C VAL A 327 -16.14 5.82 -7.19
N SER A 328 -17.39 5.40 -7.40
CA SER A 328 -17.76 4.57 -8.55
C SER A 328 -17.47 5.25 -9.89
N GLU A 329 -17.80 6.55 -10.01
CA GLU A 329 -17.50 7.36 -11.18
C GLU A 329 -16.00 7.52 -11.41
N LEU A 330 -15.22 7.77 -10.35
CA LEU A 330 -13.76 7.83 -10.47
C LEU A 330 -13.17 6.50 -10.94
N SER A 331 -13.59 5.38 -10.35
CA SER A 331 -13.16 4.03 -10.72
C SER A 331 -13.41 3.75 -12.21
N LYS A 332 -14.61 4.10 -12.69
CA LYS A 332 -14.98 4.00 -14.11
C LYS A 332 -14.14 4.90 -15.01
N ASP A 333 -13.96 6.17 -14.62
CA ASP A 333 -13.24 7.16 -15.41
C ASP A 333 -11.77 6.81 -15.62
N VAL A 334 -11.16 6.10 -14.68
CA VAL A 334 -9.76 5.67 -14.76
C VAL A 334 -9.59 4.26 -15.34
N GLY A 335 -10.70 3.59 -15.69
CA GLY A 335 -10.71 2.33 -16.42
C GLY A 335 -10.44 1.09 -15.57
N ILE A 336 -10.91 1.07 -14.32
CA ILE A 336 -10.91 -0.15 -13.50
C ILE A 336 -11.97 -1.13 -14.06
N PRO A 337 -11.70 -2.45 -14.09
CA PRO A 337 -12.72 -3.47 -14.37
C PRO A 337 -13.96 -3.32 -13.50
N SER A 338 -15.13 -3.71 -14.01
CA SER A 338 -16.38 -3.46 -13.29
C SER A 338 -16.80 -4.59 -12.35
N SER A 339 -16.23 -5.78 -12.50
CA SER A 339 -16.58 -6.96 -11.71
C SER A 339 -15.41 -7.89 -11.42
N LEU A 340 -15.60 -8.79 -10.45
CA LEU A 340 -14.59 -9.78 -10.07
C LEU A 340 -14.41 -10.88 -11.13
N SER A 341 -15.43 -11.18 -11.93
CA SER A 341 -15.31 -12.15 -13.02
C SER A 341 -14.38 -11.67 -14.15
N GLU A 342 -14.29 -10.35 -14.40
CA GLU A 342 -13.33 -9.77 -15.35
C GLU A 342 -11.87 -10.00 -14.95
N VAL A 343 -11.60 -10.23 -13.66
CA VAL A 343 -10.26 -10.55 -13.13
C VAL A 343 -10.11 -12.03 -12.75
N GLY A 344 -11.02 -12.89 -13.22
CA GLY A 344 -10.88 -14.34 -13.15
C GLY A 344 -11.45 -15.02 -11.91
N VAL A 345 -12.10 -14.27 -11.00
CA VAL A 345 -12.75 -14.84 -9.81
C VAL A 345 -13.92 -15.73 -10.21
N LYS A 346 -14.08 -16.86 -9.51
CA LYS A 346 -15.11 -17.86 -9.82
C LYS A 346 -16.13 -17.97 -8.69
N GLU A 347 -17.40 -18.13 -9.07
CA GLU A 347 -18.51 -18.23 -8.12
C GLU A 347 -18.33 -19.35 -7.08
N GLN A 348 -17.77 -20.49 -7.51
CA GLN A 348 -17.55 -21.67 -6.66
C GLN A 348 -16.56 -21.44 -5.51
N ASP A 349 -15.69 -20.42 -5.61
CA ASP A 349 -14.64 -20.16 -4.63
C ASP A 349 -15.08 -19.10 -3.59
N LEU A 350 -16.21 -18.40 -3.81
CA LEU A 350 -16.64 -17.27 -2.99
C LEU A 350 -16.86 -17.62 -1.52
N GLU A 351 -17.30 -18.85 -1.21
CA GLU A 351 -17.48 -19.29 0.18
C GLU A 351 -16.15 -19.42 0.93
N ALA A 352 -15.09 -19.87 0.26
CA ALA A 352 -13.75 -19.95 0.85
C ALA A 352 -13.16 -18.54 1.01
N LEU A 353 -13.27 -17.71 -0.03
CA LEU A 353 -12.83 -16.32 -0.01
C LEU A 353 -13.50 -15.49 1.10
N ALA A 354 -14.78 -15.74 1.40
CA ALA A 354 -15.50 -15.07 2.48
C ALA A 354 -14.98 -15.46 3.87
N LYS A 355 -14.58 -16.72 4.07
CA LYS A 355 -13.97 -17.19 5.32
C LYS A 355 -12.57 -16.61 5.50
N ASP A 356 -11.75 -16.63 4.44
CA ASP A 356 -10.41 -16.06 4.47
C ASP A 356 -10.47 -14.55 4.71
N ALA A 357 -11.41 -13.84 4.08
CA ALA A 357 -11.61 -12.41 4.29
C ALA A 357 -12.05 -12.08 5.73
N LEU A 358 -12.89 -12.93 6.36
CA LEU A 358 -13.26 -12.75 7.75
C LEU A 358 -12.05 -12.93 8.70
N ALA A 359 -11.13 -13.82 8.35
CA ALA A 359 -9.91 -14.10 9.13
C ALA A 359 -8.79 -13.08 8.89
N ASP A 360 -8.91 -12.22 7.88
CA ASP A 360 -7.91 -11.20 7.55
C ASP A 360 -7.82 -10.13 8.64
N VAL A 361 -6.59 -9.69 8.94
CA VAL A 361 -6.33 -8.71 10.01
C VAL A 361 -7.00 -7.36 9.76
N CYS A 362 -7.16 -6.95 8.50
CA CYS A 362 -7.77 -5.66 8.16
C CYS A 362 -9.27 -5.63 8.46
N THR A 363 -9.96 -6.77 8.36
CA THR A 363 -11.41 -6.88 8.60
C THR A 363 -11.79 -6.44 10.02
N GLY A 364 -10.92 -6.66 11.01
CA GLY A 364 -11.14 -6.22 12.39
C GLY A 364 -11.25 -4.70 12.58
N GLY A 365 -10.68 -3.91 11.66
CA GLY A 365 -10.77 -2.44 11.68
C GLY A 365 -12.10 -1.88 11.17
N ASN A 366 -12.90 -2.69 10.47
CA ASN A 366 -14.10 -2.22 9.78
C ASN A 366 -15.14 -1.60 10.75
N PRO A 367 -15.75 -0.43 10.44
CA PRO A 367 -16.71 0.24 11.34
C PRO A 367 -18.00 -0.55 11.57
N ARG A 368 -18.32 -1.47 10.67
CA ARG A 368 -19.44 -2.40 10.79
C ARG A 368 -18.90 -3.79 11.11
N THR A 369 -19.24 -4.32 12.29
CA THR A 369 -19.04 -5.75 12.57
C THR A 369 -19.74 -6.60 11.52
N THR A 370 -19.04 -7.63 11.03
CA THR A 370 -19.49 -8.45 9.90
C THR A 370 -19.35 -9.94 10.21
N ASN A 371 -19.93 -10.79 9.36
CA ASN A 371 -19.74 -12.25 9.36
C ASN A 371 -19.48 -12.78 7.93
N ALA A 372 -19.18 -14.07 7.81
CA ALA A 372 -18.86 -14.70 6.53
C ALA A 372 -20.05 -14.69 5.55
N GLU A 373 -21.30 -14.79 6.05
CA GLU A 373 -22.50 -14.75 5.22
C GLU A 373 -22.72 -13.37 4.58
N GLU A 374 -22.48 -12.29 5.33
CA GLU A 374 -22.52 -10.92 4.83
C GLU A 374 -21.40 -10.69 3.80
N ILE A 375 -20.18 -11.14 4.08
CA ILE A 375 -19.05 -11.03 3.14
C ILE A 375 -19.33 -11.80 1.83
N LEU A 376 -19.86 -13.02 1.94
CA LEU A 376 -20.29 -13.81 0.77
C LEU A 376 -21.33 -13.05 -0.07
N THR A 377 -22.26 -12.36 0.58
CA THR A 377 -23.26 -11.53 -0.11
C THR A 377 -22.61 -10.38 -0.86
N LEU A 378 -21.57 -9.75 -0.29
CA LEU A 378 -20.80 -8.68 -0.95
C LEU A 378 -20.03 -9.22 -2.15
N TYR A 379 -19.35 -10.36 -2.04
CA TYR A 379 -18.68 -10.99 -3.18
C TYR A 379 -19.66 -11.33 -4.31
N LYS A 380 -20.84 -11.89 -3.99
CA LYS A 380 -21.87 -12.19 -4.98
C LYS A 380 -22.36 -10.94 -5.73
N LYS A 381 -22.50 -9.81 -5.02
CA LYS A 381 -22.86 -8.52 -5.65
C LYS A 381 -21.79 -8.00 -6.62
N LEU A 382 -20.52 -8.33 -6.37
CA LEU A 382 -19.37 -7.87 -7.14
C LEU A 382 -18.97 -8.83 -8.27
N LEU A 383 -19.58 -10.02 -8.34
CA LEU A 383 -19.13 -11.06 -9.27
C LEU A 383 -19.35 -10.69 -10.74
N TYR A 384 -20.47 -10.03 -11.07
CA TYR A 384 -20.90 -9.73 -12.44
C TYR A 384 -21.15 -8.26 -12.68
#